data_AF-A0A967C6J1-F1
#
_entry.id   AF-A0A967C6J1-F1
#
_cell.length_a   1.000
_cell.length_b   1.000
_cell.length_c   1.000
_cell.angle_alpha   90.00
_cell.angle_beta   90.00
_cell.angle_gamma   90.00
#
_symmetry.space_group_name_H-M   'P 1'
#
loop_
_entity.id
_entity.type
_entity.pdbx_description
1 polymer ?
#
loop_
_entity_poly.entity_id
_entity_poly.type
_entity_poly.pdbx_seq_one_letter_code
_entity_poly.pdbx_strand_id
1 'polypeptide(L)'
;MWQCVEILRCERIDHGNNAVEDKRLMDRIGADGIVLACCPTWRPIDAKPRRLDTIRPLYDYGLKVTVNTDDPGLFTSGYMGKMLPPVAASGNFDAKDMVRLMLNAIEGSWATPEQKTALAARVNAYVATYEGGRG
;
A
#
# COMPACT_ATOMS: atom_id res chain seq x y z
N MET A 1 -6.79 16.39 2.03
CA MET A 1 -6.77 15.43 0.92
C MET A 1 -7.52 15.95 -0.32
N TRP A 2 -8.74 16.50 -0.21
CA TRP A 2 -9.44 17.11 -1.35
C TRP A 2 -8.60 18.10 -2.16
N GLN A 3 -7.85 18.99 -1.50
CA GLN A 3 -6.94 19.92 -2.21
C GLN A 3 -5.84 19.19 -3.00
N CYS A 4 -5.29 18.09 -2.48
CA CYS A 4 -4.31 17.26 -3.19
C CYS A 4 -4.91 16.66 -4.46
N VAL A 5 -6.17 16.23 -4.39
CA VAL A 5 -6.90 15.62 -5.51
C VAL A 5 -7.33 16.67 -6.54
N GLU A 6 -7.99 17.75 -6.12
CA GLU A 6 -8.67 18.65 -7.06
C GLU A 6 -7.82 19.83 -7.51
N ILE A 7 -7.01 20.38 -6.60
CA ILE A 7 -6.20 21.59 -6.87
C ILE A 7 -4.83 21.17 -7.37
N LEU A 8 -4.12 20.35 -6.59
CA LEU A 8 -2.75 19.94 -6.91
C LEU A 8 -2.70 18.80 -7.94
N ARG A 9 -3.79 18.05 -8.10
CA ARG A 9 -3.92 16.93 -9.05
C ARG A 9 -2.81 15.89 -8.88
N CYS A 10 -2.55 15.53 -7.63
CA CYS A 10 -1.50 14.56 -7.29
C CYS A 10 -1.82 13.18 -7.89
N GLU A 11 -0.82 12.55 -8.51
CA GLU A 11 -0.90 11.16 -9.00
C GLU A 11 -0.72 10.12 -7.88
N ARG A 12 -0.12 10.53 -6.75
CA ARG A 12 0.05 9.74 -5.53
C ARG A 12 -0.14 10.64 -4.30
N ILE A 13 -0.77 10.11 -3.26
CA ILE A 13 -0.92 10.79 -1.96
C ILE A 13 -0.24 9.95 -0.89
N ASP A 14 0.76 10.55 -0.25
CA ASP A 14 1.45 9.95 0.89
C ASP A 14 0.58 10.06 2.16
N HIS A 15 0.59 9.02 3.00
CA HIS A 15 -0.24 8.83 4.18
C HIS A 15 -1.77 8.86 3.97
N GLY A 16 -2.24 8.58 2.75
CA GLY A 16 -3.66 8.69 2.35
C GLY A 16 -4.69 7.84 3.11
N ASN A 17 -4.32 7.22 4.24
CA ASN A 17 -5.15 6.41 5.12
C ASN A 17 -6.49 7.05 5.51
N ASN A 18 -6.51 8.38 5.73
CA ASN A 18 -7.71 9.10 6.16
C ASN A 18 -8.78 9.19 5.06
N ALA A 19 -8.50 8.78 3.82
CA ALA A 19 -9.52 8.68 2.77
C ALA A 19 -10.70 7.80 3.19
N VAL A 20 -10.47 6.80 4.05
CA VAL A 20 -11.50 5.86 4.53
C VAL A 20 -12.69 6.56 5.21
N GLU A 21 -12.49 7.78 5.72
CA GLU A 21 -13.51 8.56 6.42
C GLU A 21 -14.47 9.29 5.46
N ASP A 22 -14.14 9.39 4.16
CA ASP A 22 -14.94 10.09 3.15
C ASP A 22 -15.08 9.25 1.87
N LYS A 23 -16.26 8.63 1.72
CA LYS A 23 -16.58 7.80 0.55
C LYS A 23 -16.49 8.59 -0.76
N ARG A 24 -16.88 9.87 -0.80
CA ARG A 24 -16.83 10.68 -2.03
C ARG A 24 -15.39 10.93 -2.45
N LEU A 25 -14.51 11.12 -1.47
CA LEU A 25 -13.08 11.24 -1.72
C LEU A 25 -12.50 9.92 -2.24
N MET A 26 -12.88 8.78 -1.66
CA MET A 26 -12.46 7.46 -2.17
C MET A 26 -12.94 7.22 -3.60
N ASP A 27 -14.21 7.54 -3.91
CA ASP A 27 -14.75 7.46 -5.28
C ASP A 27 -13.90 8.28 -6.25
N ARG A 28 -13.53 9.51 -5.87
CA ARG A 28 -12.71 10.37 -6.72
C ARG A 28 -11.27 9.86 -6.87
N ILE A 29 -10.64 9.42 -5.79
CA ILE A 29 -9.29 8.82 -5.80
C ILE A 29 -9.27 7.60 -6.72
N GLY A 30 -10.27 6.73 -6.63
CA GLY A 30 -10.39 5.54 -7.47
C GLY A 30 -10.58 5.88 -8.95
N ALA A 31 -11.47 6.83 -9.26
CA ALA A 31 -11.73 7.28 -10.62
C ALA A 31 -10.47 7.87 -11.29
N ASP A 32 -9.69 8.65 -10.55
CA ASP A 32 -8.47 9.29 -11.05
C ASP A 32 -7.25 8.34 -10.99
N GLY A 33 -7.41 7.12 -10.46
CA GLY A 33 -6.34 6.13 -10.35
C GLY A 33 -5.21 6.52 -9.38
N ILE A 34 -5.49 7.43 -8.45
CA ILE A 34 -4.50 7.99 -7.51
C ILE A 34 -4.05 6.91 -6.54
N VAL A 35 -2.72 6.78 -6.37
CA VAL A 35 -2.13 5.80 -5.47
C VAL A 35 -2.04 6.34 -4.04
N LEU A 36 -2.38 5.53 -3.05
CA LEU A 36 -2.30 5.88 -1.63
C LEU A 36 -1.08 5.20 -1.00
N ALA A 37 -0.01 5.98 -0.80
CA ALA A 37 1.19 5.51 -0.14
C ALA A 37 1.01 5.53 1.38
N CYS A 38 0.47 4.43 1.91
CA CYS A 38 0.14 4.32 3.32
C CYS A 38 1.37 3.91 4.14
N CYS A 39 1.50 4.52 5.32
CA CYS A 39 2.57 4.23 6.27
C CYS A 39 1.94 3.82 7.61
N PRO A 40 1.67 2.52 7.85
CA PRO A 40 1.17 2.05 9.12
C PRO A 40 2.31 1.98 10.14
N THR A 41 2.72 3.15 10.65
CA THR A 41 3.86 3.30 11.56
C THR A 41 3.42 3.39 13.01
N TRP A 42 4.35 3.10 13.93
CA TRP A 42 4.15 3.35 15.34
C TRP A 42 5.46 3.70 16.03
N ARG A 43 5.36 4.63 16.97
CA ARG A 43 6.48 5.08 17.80
C ARG A 43 6.64 4.13 18.99
N PRO A 44 7.82 4.09 19.62
CA PRO A 44 8.05 3.26 20.80
C PRO A 44 7.05 3.50 21.95
N ILE A 45 6.53 4.73 22.07
CA ILE A 45 5.55 5.12 23.11
C ILE A 45 4.09 4.78 22.74
N ASP A 46 3.82 4.40 21.50
CA ASP A 46 2.45 4.12 21.07
C ASP A 46 2.00 2.76 21.60
N ALA A 47 0.85 2.73 22.27
CA ALA A 47 0.29 1.50 22.83
C ALA A 47 -0.11 0.46 21.78
N LYS A 48 -0.33 0.89 20.53
CA LYS A 48 -0.66 0.03 19.38
C LYS A 48 -0.16 0.64 18.07
N PRO A 49 0.03 -0.18 17.03
CA PRO A 49 0.22 0.28 15.66
C PRO A 49 -0.84 1.30 15.23
N ARG A 50 -0.44 2.38 14.55
CA ARG A 50 -1.38 3.37 14.01
C ARG A 50 -1.76 2.98 12.59
N ARG A 51 -3.03 3.20 12.23
CA ARG A 51 -3.54 3.14 10.84
C ARG A 51 -3.38 1.78 10.14
N LEU A 52 -3.08 0.69 10.86
CA LEU A 52 -3.08 -0.67 10.30
C LEU A 52 -4.48 -1.07 9.84
N ASP A 53 -5.48 -0.69 10.62
CA ASP A 53 -6.90 -0.96 10.44
C ASP A 53 -7.52 -0.25 9.22
N THR A 54 -6.85 0.76 8.67
CA THR A 54 -7.35 1.48 7.49
C THR A 54 -6.93 0.83 6.17
N ILE A 55 -5.89 -0.03 6.18
CA ILE A 55 -5.30 -0.58 4.95
C ILE A 55 -6.29 -1.51 4.24
N ARG A 56 -6.91 -2.44 4.99
CA ARG A 56 -7.89 -3.39 4.45
C ARG A 56 -9.11 -2.65 3.86
N PRO A 57 -9.83 -1.77 4.58
CA PRO A 57 -10.96 -1.03 4.00
C PRO A 57 -10.65 -0.30 2.69
N LEU A 58 -9.51 0.39 2.59
CA LEU A 58 -9.11 1.07 1.35
C LEU A 58 -8.83 0.08 0.21
N TYR A 59 -8.23 -1.07 0.54
CA TYR A 59 -7.99 -2.15 -0.40
C TYR A 59 -9.30 -2.79 -0.90
N ASP A 60 -10.25 -3.13 -0.02
CA ASP A 60 -11.58 -3.68 -0.42
C ASP A 60 -12.35 -2.71 -1.31
N TYR A 61 -12.18 -1.41 -1.06
CA TYR A 61 -12.80 -0.37 -1.87
C TYR A 61 -12.26 -0.34 -3.31
N GLY A 62 -11.19 -1.08 -3.60
CA GLY A 62 -10.56 -1.15 -4.92
C GLY A 62 -9.53 -0.04 -5.17
N LEU A 63 -9.09 0.67 -4.12
CA LEU A 63 -8.06 1.71 -4.27
C LEU A 63 -6.66 1.10 -4.39
N LYS A 64 -5.77 1.82 -5.08
CA LYS A 64 -4.36 1.44 -5.21
C LYS A 64 -3.59 1.80 -3.94
N VAL A 65 -3.62 0.89 -2.97
CA VAL A 65 -2.91 1.05 -1.69
C VAL A 65 -1.51 0.45 -1.76
N THR A 66 -0.52 1.15 -1.20
CA THR A 66 0.85 0.65 -0.97
C THR A 66 1.22 0.76 0.51
N VAL A 67 2.20 -0.03 0.95
CA VAL A 67 2.69 -0.08 2.33
C VAL A 67 4.14 0.39 2.36
N ASN A 68 4.45 1.38 3.20
CA ASN A 68 5.74 2.05 3.23
C ASN A 68 6.19 2.29 4.67
N THR A 69 7.51 2.34 4.88
CA THR A 69 8.11 2.42 6.21
C THR A 69 8.08 3.80 6.85
N ASP A 70 7.96 4.85 6.03
CA ASP A 70 8.24 6.23 6.42
C ASP A 70 9.69 6.34 6.93
N ASP A 71 9.91 6.57 8.22
CA ASP A 71 11.22 6.64 8.86
C ASP A 71 11.58 5.34 9.64
N PRO A 72 12.12 4.28 8.98
CA PRO A 72 12.35 2.98 9.62
C PRO A 72 13.34 3.03 10.80
N GLY A 73 14.23 4.02 10.85
CA GLY A 73 15.16 4.22 11.96
C GLY A 73 14.50 4.85 13.20
N LEU A 74 13.37 5.53 13.03
CA LEU A 74 12.65 6.22 14.11
C LEU A 74 11.46 5.41 14.63
N PHE A 75 10.80 4.64 13.75
CA PHE A 75 9.60 3.90 14.10
C PHE A 75 9.87 2.45 14.51
N THR A 76 9.09 1.96 15.48
CA THR A 76 9.15 0.57 15.92
C THR A 76 8.70 -0.40 14.82
N SER A 77 7.90 0.06 13.85
CA SER A 77 7.55 -0.69 12.63
C SER A 77 8.78 -1.09 11.81
N GLY A 78 9.88 -0.32 11.89
CA GLY A 78 11.15 -0.63 11.23
C GLY A 78 11.03 -0.75 9.71
N TYR A 79 11.90 -1.58 9.14
CA TYR A 79 11.93 -1.87 7.70
C TYR A 79 10.79 -2.79 7.25
N MET A 80 10.62 -2.92 5.93
CA MET A 80 9.52 -3.71 5.31
C MET A 80 9.36 -5.13 5.86
N GLY A 81 10.46 -5.84 6.13
CA GLY A 81 10.41 -7.21 6.68
C GLY A 81 9.75 -7.29 8.06
N LYS A 82 9.82 -6.21 8.86
CA LYS A 82 9.16 -6.09 10.17
C LYS A 82 7.75 -5.50 10.06
N MET A 83 7.50 -4.64 9.08
CA MET A 83 6.22 -3.98 8.87
C MET A 83 5.17 -4.86 8.16
N LEU A 84 5.57 -5.67 7.19
CA LEU A 84 4.61 -6.45 6.39
C LEU A 84 3.84 -7.53 7.18
N PRO A 85 4.45 -8.30 8.11
CA PRO A 85 3.72 -9.30 8.88
C PRO A 85 2.53 -8.75 9.70
N PRO A 86 2.67 -7.65 10.49
CA PRO A 86 1.53 -7.09 11.21
C PRO A 86 0.49 -6.45 10.27
N VAL A 87 0.88 -5.93 9.10
CA VAL A 87 -0.09 -5.49 8.07
C VAL A 87 -0.92 -6.67 7.58
N ALA A 88 -0.26 -7.77 7.22
CA ALA A 88 -0.94 -8.97 6.74
C ALA A 88 -1.91 -9.52 7.81
N ALA A 89 -1.44 -9.63 9.06
CA ALA A 89 -2.25 -10.12 10.17
C ALA A 89 -3.44 -9.21 10.49
N SER A 90 -3.22 -7.89 10.57
CA SER A 90 -4.28 -6.94 10.92
C SER A 90 -5.37 -6.83 9.86
N GLY A 91 -5.02 -6.99 8.58
CA GLY A 91 -5.96 -6.94 7.46
C GLY A 91 -6.51 -8.29 7.04
N ASN A 92 -6.08 -9.40 7.67
CA ASN A 92 -6.32 -10.76 7.19
C ASN A 92 -5.97 -10.90 5.69
N PHE A 93 -4.87 -10.30 5.26
CA PHE A 93 -4.41 -10.37 3.87
C PHE A 93 -3.76 -11.71 3.61
N ASP A 94 -4.18 -12.36 2.52
CA ASP A 94 -3.54 -13.58 2.04
C ASP A 94 -2.32 -13.26 1.14
N ALA A 95 -1.66 -14.29 0.62
CA ALA A 95 -0.51 -14.11 -0.25
C ALA A 95 -0.85 -13.33 -1.53
N LYS A 96 -2.04 -13.52 -2.11
CA LYS A 96 -2.46 -12.84 -3.34
C LYS A 96 -2.72 -11.36 -3.08
N ASP A 97 -3.33 -11.04 -1.94
CA ASP A 97 -3.52 -9.67 -1.50
C ASP A 97 -2.18 -8.95 -1.32
N MET A 98 -1.22 -9.60 -0.65
CA MET A 98 0.12 -9.05 -0.43
C MET A 98 0.87 -8.82 -1.75
N VAL A 99 0.73 -9.73 -2.72
CA VAL A 99 1.24 -9.53 -4.08
C VAL A 99 0.58 -8.33 -4.75
N ARG A 100 -0.74 -8.16 -4.62
CA ARG A 100 -1.45 -7.00 -5.18
C ARG A 100 -0.97 -5.68 -4.58
N LEU A 101 -0.68 -5.62 -3.28
CA LEU A 101 -0.07 -4.43 -2.65
C LEU A 101 1.31 -4.10 -3.26
N MET A 102 2.13 -5.12 -3.57
CA MET A 102 3.43 -4.92 -4.23
C MET A 102 3.27 -4.44 -5.68
N LEU A 103 2.32 -5.01 -6.43
CA LEU A 103 2.01 -4.58 -7.79
C LEU A 103 1.48 -3.14 -7.82
N ASN A 104 0.64 -2.73 -6.86
CA ASN A 104 0.22 -1.34 -6.70
C ASN A 104 1.43 -0.40 -6.48
N ALA A 105 2.43 -0.82 -5.72
CA ALA A 105 3.64 -0.02 -5.50
C ALA A 105 4.46 0.16 -6.79
N ILE A 106 4.52 -0.86 -7.64
CA ILE A 106 5.16 -0.78 -8.95
C ILE A 106 4.35 0.15 -9.87
N GLU A 107 3.04 -0.05 -9.96
CA GLU A 107 2.14 0.79 -10.76
C GLU A 107 2.22 2.28 -10.36
N GLY A 108 2.26 2.56 -9.06
CA GLY A 108 2.34 3.90 -8.47
C GLY A 108 3.74 4.51 -8.36
N SER A 109 4.77 3.80 -8.85
CA SER A 109 6.13 4.33 -8.90
C SER A 109 6.29 5.34 -10.05
N TRP A 110 7.34 6.16 -9.99
CA TRP A 110 7.74 7.04 -11.09
C TRP A 110 8.68 6.37 -12.10
N ALA A 111 8.73 5.03 -12.11
CA ALA A 111 9.48 4.27 -13.09
C ALA A 111 8.85 4.37 -14.50
N THR A 112 9.62 4.11 -15.54
CA THR A 112 9.09 4.06 -16.92
C THR A 112 8.12 2.88 -17.10
N PRO A 113 7.23 2.91 -18.11
CA PRO A 113 6.33 1.78 -18.39
C PRO A 113 7.06 0.45 -18.58
N GLU A 114 8.23 0.47 -19.22
CA GLU A 114 9.07 -0.71 -19.46
C GLU A 114 9.62 -1.25 -18.14
N GLN A 115 10.11 -0.36 -17.26
CA GLN A 115 10.59 -0.74 -15.93
C GLN A 115 9.47 -1.32 -15.07
N LYS A 116 8.27 -0.72 -15.10
CA LYS A 116 7.09 -1.23 -14.39
C LYS A 116 6.72 -2.63 -14.87
N THR A 117 6.69 -2.83 -16.19
CA THR A 117 6.40 -4.13 -16.82
C THR A 117 7.43 -5.19 -16.40
N ALA A 118 8.72 -4.86 -16.47
CA ALA A 118 9.78 -5.76 -16.07
C ALA A 118 9.74 -6.11 -14.57
N LEU A 119 9.47 -5.14 -13.70
CA LEU A 119 9.34 -5.36 -12.25
C LEU A 119 8.11 -6.23 -11.93
N ALA A 120 6.96 -5.95 -12.54
CA ALA A 120 5.75 -6.76 -12.35
C ALA A 120 5.96 -8.20 -12.81
N ALA A 121 6.63 -8.41 -13.95
CA ALA A 121 6.98 -9.74 -14.43
C ALA A 121 7.88 -10.51 -13.45
N ARG A 122 8.86 -9.83 -12.82
CA ARG A 122 9.72 -10.43 -11.80
C ARG A 122 8.95 -10.86 -10.56
N VAL A 123 8.00 -10.05 -10.09
CA VAL A 123 7.11 -10.42 -8.96
C VAL A 123 6.28 -11.65 -9.33
N ASN A 124 5.63 -11.65 -10.49
CA ASN A 124 4.79 -12.75 -10.94
C ASN A 124 5.60 -14.05 -11.12
N ALA A 125 6.81 -13.97 -11.66
CA ALA A 125 7.70 -15.13 -11.79
C ALA A 125 8.08 -15.72 -10.42
N TYR A 126 8.43 -14.87 -9.45
CA TYR A 126 8.72 -15.32 -8.09
C TYR A 126 7.52 -16.01 -7.43
N VAL A 127 6.33 -15.42 -7.55
CA VAL A 127 5.09 -16.01 -7.02
C VAL A 127 4.84 -17.39 -7.62
N ALA A 128 4.99 -17.55 -8.94
CA ALA A 128 4.81 -18.83 -9.62
C ALA A 128 5.77 -19.92 -9.09
N THR A 129 7.03 -19.57 -8.79
CA THR A 129 7.97 -20.53 -8.19
C THR A 129 7.57 -20.97 -6.77
N TYR A 130 6.95 -20.08 -6.00
CA TYR A 130 6.55 -20.35 -4.63
C TYR A 130 5.26 -21.18 -4.57
N GLU A 131 4.33 -20.96 -5.51
CA GLU A 131 3.12 -21.78 -5.66
C GLU A 131 3.47 -23.18 -6.18
N GLY A 132 4.41 -23.30 -7.13
CA GLY A 132 4.86 -24.59 -7.66
C GLY A 132 5.67 -25.46 -6.68
N GLY A 133 6.23 -24.87 -5.62
CA GLY A 133 6.97 -25.58 -4.56
C GLY A 133 6.11 -26.03 -3.36
N ARG A 134 4.80 -25.75 -3.38
CA ARG A 134 3.83 -26.22 -2.38
C ARG A 134 2.98 -27.40 -2.86
N GLY A 135 3.33 -27.98 -4.02
CA GLY A 135 2.74 -29.20 -4.57
C GLY A 135 3.41 -30.46 -4.06
#